data_AF-A0A925KVT3-F1
#
_entry.id   AF-A0A925KVT3-F1
#
_cell.length_a   1.000
_cell.length_b   1.000
_cell.length_c   1.000
_cell.angle_alpha   90.00
_cell.angle_beta   90.00
_cell.angle_gamma   90.00
#
_symmetry.space_group_name_H-M   'P 1'
#
loop_
_entity.id
_entity.type
_entity.pdbx_description
1 polymer ?
#
loop_
_entity_poly.entity_id
_entity_poly.type
_entity_poly.pdbx_seq_one_letter_code
_entity_poly.pdbx_strand_id
1 'polypeptide(L)'
;MPSPKTKTRKISDYHFDEQNINKGSEFGTSLLHRSISETGMGRSALVDKNNVLIAGNKTMEAAAQLGIEEVIEVETNGRQLVVVKRMDLDINTPIGAKAKILDNTVSKHNYREDAEVVAAIVEVAEISNLNDYGLSSFNKEEQEVSFLAKNNVIKITFNDSHSMEYAMKDINYLVNQKYPGAIVTAKGL
;
A
#
# COMPACT_ATOMS: atom_id res chain seq x y z
N MET A 1 -24.40 -28.30 4.31
CA MET A 1 -24.00 -27.42 3.21
C MET A 1 -23.05 -28.18 2.31
N PRO A 2 -23.09 -28.01 0.98
CA PRO A 2 -22.12 -28.64 0.10
C PRO A 2 -20.71 -28.16 0.45
N SER A 3 -19.72 -29.02 0.24
CA SER A 3 -18.31 -28.65 0.38
C SER A 3 -17.98 -27.46 -0.54
N PRO A 4 -17.08 -26.54 -0.11
CA PRO A 4 -16.63 -25.47 -0.98
C PRO A 4 -15.97 -26.05 -2.23
N LYS A 5 -16.21 -25.43 -3.39
CA LYS A 5 -15.54 -25.79 -4.63
C LYS A 5 -14.15 -25.15 -4.62
N THR A 6 -13.12 -25.98 -4.69
CA THR A 6 -11.73 -25.53 -4.74
C THR A 6 -11.04 -26.02 -6.02
N LYS A 7 -10.08 -25.23 -6.50
CA LYS A 7 -9.25 -25.58 -7.67
C LYS A 7 -7.79 -25.28 -7.37
N THR A 8 -6.90 -26.13 -7.87
CA THR A 8 -5.47 -25.81 -8.00
C THR A 8 -5.27 -25.07 -9.31
N ARG A 9 -4.68 -23.88 -9.23
CA ARG A 9 -4.39 -22.99 -10.35
C ARG A 9 -2.93 -22.51 -10.25
N LYS A 10 -2.49 -21.78 -11.26
CA LYS A 10 -1.24 -21.00 -11.22
C LYS A 10 -1.53 -19.51 -11.16
N ILE A 11 -0.58 -18.72 -10.66
CA ILE A 11 -0.66 -17.24 -10.74
C ILE A 11 -0.84 -16.79 -12.20
N SER A 12 -0.21 -17.47 -13.15
CA SER A 12 -0.34 -17.20 -14.59
C SER A 12 -1.75 -17.39 -15.16
N ASP A 13 -2.66 -18.03 -14.43
CA ASP A 13 -4.05 -18.24 -14.86
C ASP A 13 -4.95 -17.03 -14.57
N TYR A 14 -4.41 -15.98 -13.94
CA TYR A 14 -5.12 -14.76 -13.57
C TYR A 14 -4.58 -13.55 -14.34
N HIS A 15 -5.47 -12.58 -14.55
CA HIS A 15 -5.13 -11.31 -15.17
C HIS A 15 -4.98 -10.24 -14.09
N PHE A 16 -3.86 -9.53 -14.15
CA PHE A 16 -3.64 -8.36 -13.30
C PHE A 16 -4.55 -7.22 -13.74
N ASP A 17 -5.00 -6.44 -12.76
CA ASP A 17 -5.83 -5.28 -13.02
C ASP A 17 -4.99 -4.13 -13.56
N GLU A 18 -5.22 -3.79 -14.81
CA GLU A 18 -4.58 -2.65 -15.50
C GLU A 18 -5.05 -1.30 -14.94
N GLN A 19 -6.20 -1.28 -14.24
CA GLN A 19 -6.79 -0.10 -13.60
C GLN A 19 -6.80 -0.23 -12.07
N ASN A 20 -5.75 -0.84 -11.51
CA ASN A 20 -5.61 -0.94 -10.06
C ASN A 20 -5.32 0.42 -9.43
N ILE A 21 -6.23 0.87 -8.57
CA ILE A 21 -6.10 2.14 -7.84
C ILE A 21 -4.88 2.21 -6.93
N ASN A 22 -4.28 1.08 -6.54
CA ASN A 22 -3.08 1.04 -5.72
C ASN A 22 -1.82 0.83 -6.55
N LYS A 23 -1.02 1.88 -6.73
CA LYS A 23 0.29 1.85 -7.40
C LYS A 23 1.34 1.06 -6.62
N GLY A 24 1.18 0.92 -5.30
CA GLY A 24 2.25 0.47 -4.42
C GLY A 24 3.23 1.58 -4.06
N SER A 25 4.07 1.32 -3.06
CA SER A 25 5.26 2.12 -2.74
C SER A 25 6.48 1.20 -2.66
N GLU A 26 7.68 1.72 -2.90
CA GLU A 26 8.91 0.90 -2.83
C GLU A 26 9.09 0.28 -1.43
N PHE A 27 8.93 1.09 -0.39
CA PHE A 27 9.00 0.61 0.99
C PHE A 27 7.92 -0.43 1.29
N GLY A 28 6.67 -0.17 0.88
CA GLY A 28 5.56 -1.10 1.05
C GLY A 28 5.77 -2.43 0.33
N THR A 29 6.29 -2.40 -0.89
CA THR A 29 6.69 -3.60 -1.65
C THR A 29 7.80 -4.35 -0.94
N SER A 30 8.82 -3.66 -0.43
CA SER A 30 9.90 -4.32 0.33
C SER A 30 9.38 -5.04 1.58
N LEU A 31 8.41 -4.44 2.28
CA LEU A 31 7.76 -5.06 3.43
C LEU A 31 6.91 -6.26 3.01
N LEU A 32 6.27 -6.22 1.85
CA LEU A 32 5.46 -7.33 1.33
C LEU A 32 6.34 -8.53 0.98
N HIS A 33 7.47 -8.31 0.30
CA HIS A 33 8.46 -9.36 0.06
C HIS A 33 8.96 -9.96 1.37
N ARG A 34 9.33 -9.11 2.33
CA ARG A 34 9.74 -9.57 3.67
C ARG A 34 8.63 -10.38 4.35
N SER A 35 7.37 -9.95 4.25
CA SER A 35 6.22 -10.66 4.80
C SER A 35 6.13 -12.08 4.24
N ILE A 36 6.17 -12.23 2.91
CA ILE A 36 6.08 -13.53 2.26
C ILE A 36 7.28 -14.41 2.62
N SER A 37 8.50 -13.86 2.54
CA SER A 37 9.73 -14.63 2.81
C SER A 37 9.86 -15.06 4.27
N GLU A 38 9.51 -14.21 5.25
CA GLU A 38 9.69 -14.52 6.67
C GLU A 38 8.52 -15.28 7.29
N THR A 39 7.30 -15.11 6.76
CA THR A 39 6.07 -15.61 7.42
C THR A 39 5.19 -16.49 6.51
N GLY A 40 5.57 -16.61 5.24
CA GLY A 40 4.79 -17.29 4.22
C GLY A 40 3.56 -16.50 3.79
N MET A 41 2.67 -17.17 3.04
CA MET A 41 1.43 -16.56 2.55
C MET A 41 0.42 -16.38 3.69
N GLY A 42 0.17 -15.13 4.07
CA GLY A 42 -0.93 -14.73 4.96
C GLY A 42 -2.04 -13.98 4.24
N ARG A 43 -1.71 -13.30 3.13
CA ARG A 43 -2.63 -12.51 2.32
C ARG A 43 -3.15 -13.31 1.14
N SER A 44 -4.46 -13.26 0.94
CA SER A 44 -5.13 -13.81 -0.24
C SER A 44 -5.29 -12.75 -1.34
N ALA A 45 -5.86 -13.18 -2.45
CA ALA A 45 -6.31 -12.34 -3.54
C ALA A 45 -7.81 -12.54 -3.77
N LEU A 46 -8.43 -11.58 -4.46
CA LEU A 46 -9.82 -11.62 -4.90
C LEU A 46 -9.85 -11.43 -6.41
N VAL A 47 -10.56 -12.29 -7.11
CA VAL A 47 -10.74 -12.23 -8.57
C VAL A 47 -12.21 -12.19 -8.91
N ASP A 48 -12.53 -11.60 -10.06
CA ASP A 48 -13.87 -11.65 -10.64
C ASP A 48 -14.13 -13.01 -11.33
N LYS A 49 -15.34 -13.17 -11.88
CA LYS A 49 -15.75 -14.39 -12.61
C LYS A 49 -14.92 -14.67 -13.87
N ASN A 50 -14.15 -13.70 -14.36
CA ASN A 50 -13.30 -13.78 -15.54
C ASN A 50 -11.81 -13.95 -15.17
N ASN A 51 -11.49 -14.22 -13.90
CA ASN A 51 -10.13 -14.36 -13.36
C ASN A 51 -9.32 -13.05 -13.40
N VAL A 52 -9.96 -11.89 -13.43
CA VAL A 52 -9.30 -10.58 -13.29
C VAL A 52 -9.22 -10.19 -11.82
N LEU A 53 -8.05 -9.76 -11.34
CA LEU A 53 -7.84 -9.39 -9.95
C LEU A 53 -8.63 -8.15 -9.55
N ILE A 54 -9.43 -8.22 -8.48
CA ILE A 54 -10.05 -7.07 -7.83
C ILE A 54 -9.17 -6.60 -6.65
N ALA A 55 -8.56 -7.55 -5.93
CA ALA A 55 -7.67 -7.27 -4.81
C ALA A 55 -6.54 -8.29 -4.74
N GLY A 56 -5.42 -7.88 -4.13
CA GLY A 56 -4.24 -8.74 -3.99
C GLY A 56 -3.31 -8.72 -5.20
N ASN A 57 -3.47 -7.77 -6.14
CA ASN A 57 -2.54 -7.53 -7.25
C ASN A 57 -1.06 -7.52 -6.80
N LYS A 58 -0.71 -6.65 -5.84
CA LYS A 58 0.66 -6.56 -5.31
C LYS A 58 1.12 -7.84 -4.60
N THR A 59 0.19 -8.57 -3.99
CA THR A 59 0.48 -9.87 -3.35
C THR A 59 0.80 -10.94 -4.39
N MET A 60 0.03 -11.04 -5.47
CA MET A 60 0.32 -11.99 -6.55
C MET A 60 1.62 -11.63 -7.28
N GLU A 61 1.88 -10.33 -7.51
CA GLU A 61 3.13 -9.86 -8.11
C GLU A 61 4.35 -10.26 -7.26
N ALA A 62 4.33 -9.96 -5.97
CA ALA A 62 5.42 -10.31 -5.05
C ALA A 62 5.59 -11.84 -4.90
N ALA A 63 4.49 -12.60 -4.87
CA ALA A 63 4.52 -14.06 -4.81
C ALA A 63 5.21 -14.65 -6.06
N ALA A 64 4.83 -14.18 -7.26
CA ALA A 64 5.45 -14.60 -8.51
C ALA A 64 6.95 -14.26 -8.55
N GLN A 65 7.34 -13.06 -8.11
CA GLN A 65 8.75 -12.64 -8.02
C GLN A 65 9.57 -13.50 -7.03
N LEU A 66 8.93 -14.09 -6.03
CA LEU A 66 9.54 -15.02 -5.07
C LEU A 66 9.46 -16.49 -5.52
N GLY A 67 8.98 -16.77 -6.74
CA GLY A 67 8.89 -18.11 -7.30
C GLY A 67 7.72 -18.94 -6.78
N ILE A 68 6.74 -18.32 -6.13
CA ILE A 68 5.49 -18.99 -5.73
C ILE A 68 4.54 -18.95 -6.92
N GLU A 69 4.22 -20.12 -7.49
CA GLU A 69 3.33 -20.21 -8.65
C GLU A 69 1.94 -20.76 -8.32
N GLU A 70 1.83 -21.64 -7.32
CA GLU A 70 0.59 -22.37 -7.06
C GLU A 70 -0.45 -21.53 -6.29
N VAL A 71 -1.71 -21.65 -6.71
CA VAL A 71 -2.86 -20.97 -6.11
C VAL A 71 -3.94 -21.99 -5.76
N ILE A 72 -4.46 -21.89 -4.54
CA ILE A 72 -5.69 -22.56 -4.13
C ILE A 72 -6.84 -21.57 -4.33
N GLU A 73 -7.61 -21.77 -5.39
CA GLU A 73 -8.82 -20.99 -5.66
C GLU A 73 -10.01 -21.56 -4.89
N VAL A 74 -10.81 -20.70 -4.28
CA VAL A 74 -12.08 -21.06 -3.65
C VAL A 74 -13.21 -20.30 -4.34
N GLU A 75 -14.09 -21.00 -5.05
CA GLU A 75 -15.23 -20.35 -5.71
C GLU A 75 -16.30 -19.98 -4.68
N THR A 76 -16.77 -18.73 -4.74
CA THR A 76 -17.80 -18.19 -3.84
C THR A 76 -18.79 -17.33 -4.63
N ASN A 77 -20.00 -17.19 -4.09
CA ASN A 77 -21.01 -16.24 -4.56
C ASN A 77 -21.07 -14.97 -3.69
N GLY A 78 -20.10 -14.77 -2.81
CA GLY A 78 -20.00 -13.61 -1.92
C GLY A 78 -20.89 -13.67 -0.67
N ARG A 79 -21.64 -14.74 -0.44
CA ARG A 79 -22.54 -14.86 0.73
C ARG A 79 -21.90 -15.52 1.95
N GLN A 80 -20.67 -16.01 1.83
CA GLN A 80 -19.92 -16.67 2.89
C GLN A 80 -18.52 -16.06 3.02
N LEU A 81 -18.08 -15.84 4.25
CA LEU A 81 -16.70 -15.44 4.54
C LEU A 81 -15.76 -16.63 4.31
N VAL A 82 -14.72 -16.42 3.50
CA VAL A 82 -13.63 -17.38 3.32
C VAL A 82 -12.51 -17.04 4.31
N VAL A 83 -12.09 -18.02 5.10
CA VAL A 83 -11.01 -17.87 6.10
C VAL A 83 -9.83 -18.73 5.70
N VAL A 84 -8.64 -18.13 5.62
CA VAL A 84 -7.37 -18.85 5.45
C VAL A 84 -6.86 -19.29 6.81
N LYS A 85 -6.75 -20.60 7.03
CA LYS A 85 -6.21 -21.19 8.26
C LYS A 85 -4.82 -21.77 8.00
N ARG A 86 -3.79 -21.15 8.58
CA ARG A 86 -2.41 -21.67 8.57
C ARG A 86 -2.25 -22.69 9.70
N MET A 87 -1.94 -23.94 9.35
CA MET A 87 -1.76 -25.02 10.33
C MET A 87 -0.33 -25.07 10.90
N ASP A 88 0.59 -24.34 10.28
CA ASP A 88 2.01 -24.25 10.58
C ASP A 88 2.39 -22.96 11.34
N LEU A 89 1.39 -22.12 11.67
CA LEU A 89 1.60 -20.81 12.28
C LEU A 89 0.83 -20.66 13.60
N ASP A 90 1.51 -20.22 14.65
CA ASP A 90 0.91 -19.82 15.92
C ASP A 90 1.25 -18.35 16.22
N ILE A 91 0.22 -17.55 16.50
CA ILE A 91 0.32 -16.12 16.77
C ILE A 91 1.20 -15.78 17.98
N ASN A 92 1.36 -16.69 18.94
CA ASN A 92 2.15 -16.48 20.16
C ASN A 92 3.64 -16.83 20.01
N THR A 93 4.07 -17.19 18.80
CA THR A 93 5.48 -17.44 18.47
C THR A 93 6.14 -16.21 17.85
N PRO A 94 7.48 -16.15 17.78
CA PRO A 94 8.16 -15.04 17.09
C PRO A 94 7.73 -14.86 15.63
N ILE A 95 7.49 -15.96 14.89
CA ILE A 95 7.01 -15.87 13.49
C ILE A 95 5.56 -15.38 13.43
N GLY A 96 4.70 -15.77 14.37
CA GLY A 96 3.34 -15.24 14.50
C GLY A 96 3.30 -13.76 14.84
N ALA A 97 4.17 -13.30 15.74
CA ALA A 97 4.30 -11.88 16.06
C ALA A 97 4.77 -11.06 14.85
N LYS A 98 5.76 -11.57 14.10
CA LYS A 98 6.19 -10.97 12.84
C LYS A 98 5.06 -10.93 11.81
N ALA A 99 4.32 -12.02 11.65
CA ALA A 99 3.18 -12.09 10.74
C ALA A 99 2.14 -11.03 11.10
N LYS A 100 1.79 -10.86 12.38
CA LYS A 100 0.89 -9.80 12.84
C LYS A 100 1.38 -8.40 12.46
N ILE A 101 2.66 -8.11 12.68
CA ILE A 101 3.22 -6.79 12.37
C ILE A 101 3.22 -6.56 10.85
N LEU A 102 3.83 -7.47 10.09
CA LEU A 102 3.98 -7.35 8.64
C LEU A 102 2.62 -7.37 7.94
N ASP A 103 1.63 -8.10 8.48
CA ASP A 103 0.28 -8.13 7.92
C ASP A 103 -0.46 -6.77 8.03
N ASN A 104 -0.18 -5.99 9.07
CA ASN A 104 -0.77 -4.67 9.23
C ASN A 104 0.07 -3.56 8.57
N THR A 105 1.40 -3.64 8.66
CA THR A 105 2.28 -2.56 8.19
C THR A 105 2.36 -2.50 6.67
N VAL A 106 2.40 -3.62 5.95
CA VAL A 106 2.36 -3.59 4.48
C VAL A 106 1.05 -2.97 3.98
N SER A 107 -0.09 -3.29 4.58
CA SER A 107 -1.38 -2.69 4.20
C SER A 107 -1.37 -1.17 4.33
N LYS A 108 -0.73 -0.66 5.40
CA LYS A 108 -0.55 0.79 5.61
C LYS A 108 0.43 1.42 4.64
N HIS A 109 1.58 0.79 4.41
CA HIS A 109 2.70 1.42 3.71
C HIS A 109 2.70 1.16 2.21
N ASN A 110 2.03 0.12 1.74
CA ASN A 110 1.99 -0.24 0.33
C ASN A 110 0.75 0.29 -0.41
N TYR A 111 -0.14 0.99 0.28
CA TYR A 111 -1.24 1.66 -0.39
C TYR A 111 -0.80 3.06 -0.83
N ARG A 112 -0.77 3.28 -2.15
CA ARG A 112 -0.55 4.59 -2.76
C ARG A 112 -1.50 4.75 -3.93
N GLU A 113 -2.38 5.73 -3.84
CA GLU A 113 -3.42 5.97 -4.85
C GLU A 113 -2.82 6.37 -6.19
N ASP A 114 -3.34 5.78 -7.25
CA ASP A 114 -3.21 6.27 -8.61
C ASP A 114 -4.31 7.29 -8.89
N ALA A 115 -4.00 8.58 -8.79
CA ALA A 115 -5.03 9.60 -8.93
C ALA A 115 -5.78 9.57 -10.28
N GLU A 116 -5.09 9.22 -11.37
CA GLU A 116 -5.71 9.17 -12.70
C GLU A 116 -6.66 7.99 -12.82
N VAL A 117 -6.22 6.82 -12.34
CA VAL A 117 -7.03 5.60 -12.34
C VAL A 117 -8.20 5.72 -11.38
N VAL A 118 -7.99 6.25 -10.16
CA VAL A 118 -9.08 6.46 -9.19
C VAL A 118 -10.14 7.38 -9.80
N ALA A 119 -9.74 8.45 -10.53
CA ALA A 119 -10.70 9.36 -11.15
C ALA A 119 -11.58 8.64 -12.19
N ALA A 120 -10.97 7.79 -13.02
CA ALA A 120 -11.69 6.98 -14.00
C ALA A 120 -12.62 5.94 -13.32
N ILE A 121 -12.14 5.26 -12.27
CA ILE A 121 -12.91 4.23 -11.57
C ILE A 121 -14.07 4.82 -10.77
N VAL A 122 -13.91 6.01 -10.17
CA VAL A 122 -14.96 6.70 -9.41
C VAL A 122 -16.15 7.05 -10.32
N GLU A 123 -15.88 7.47 -11.55
CA GLU A 123 -16.93 7.75 -12.54
C GLU A 123 -17.69 6.46 -12.89
N VAL A 124 -16.99 5.37 -13.18
CA VAL A 124 -17.58 4.05 -13.46
C VAL A 124 -18.37 3.50 -12.26
N ALA A 125 -17.90 3.76 -11.04
CA ALA A 125 -18.52 3.33 -9.80
C ALA A 125 -19.68 4.23 -9.34
N GLU A 126 -19.98 5.31 -10.06
CA GLU A 126 -21.02 6.29 -9.72
C GLU A 126 -20.85 6.88 -8.29
N ILE A 127 -19.60 7.04 -7.84
CA ILE A 127 -19.29 7.55 -6.50
C ILE A 127 -19.30 9.07 -6.51
N SER A 128 -20.24 9.68 -5.79
CA SER A 128 -20.35 11.14 -5.70
C SER A 128 -19.50 11.77 -4.59
N ASN A 129 -19.13 11.01 -3.55
CA ASN A 129 -18.35 11.48 -2.41
C ASN A 129 -17.21 10.52 -2.09
N LEU A 130 -15.99 10.91 -2.45
CA LEU A 130 -14.78 10.10 -2.31
C LEU A 130 -14.48 9.72 -0.86
N ASN A 131 -14.79 10.61 0.08
CA ASN A 131 -14.49 10.41 1.50
C ASN A 131 -15.31 9.24 2.09
N ASP A 132 -16.51 8.97 1.56
CA ASP A 132 -17.35 7.84 2.00
C ASP A 132 -16.70 6.50 1.67
N TYR A 133 -15.76 6.48 0.71
CA TYR A 133 -15.01 5.31 0.27
C TYR A 133 -13.54 5.33 0.73
N GLY A 134 -13.16 6.28 1.58
CA GLY A 134 -11.79 6.41 2.10
C GLY A 134 -10.75 6.79 1.04
N LEU A 135 -11.19 7.27 -0.12
CA LEU A 135 -10.33 7.77 -1.19
C LEU A 135 -9.90 9.21 -0.89
N SER A 136 -8.68 9.56 -1.26
CA SER A 136 -8.24 10.94 -1.15
C SER A 136 -9.07 11.82 -2.09
N SER A 137 -9.51 12.98 -1.61
CA SER A 137 -10.20 13.94 -2.45
C SER A 137 -9.24 14.41 -3.55
N PHE A 138 -9.66 14.39 -4.82
CA PHE A 138 -8.92 15.02 -5.92
C PHE A 138 -9.01 16.53 -5.81
N ASN A 139 -8.38 17.12 -4.81
CA ASN A 139 -8.10 18.54 -4.87
C ASN A 139 -6.98 18.71 -5.91
N LYS A 140 -7.40 18.87 -7.17
CA LYS A 140 -6.62 19.51 -8.24
C LYS A 140 -6.51 21.03 -8.01
N GLU A 141 -6.49 21.44 -6.76
CA GLU A 141 -5.90 22.68 -6.32
C GLU A 141 -4.75 22.25 -5.41
N GLU A 142 -3.51 22.39 -5.89
CA GLU A 142 -2.43 22.69 -4.97
C GLU A 142 -2.86 23.94 -4.20
N GLN A 143 -3.54 23.74 -3.07
CA GLN A 143 -3.63 24.81 -2.09
C GLN A 143 -2.21 24.97 -1.57
N GLU A 144 -1.52 25.94 -2.14
CA GLU A 144 -0.28 26.47 -1.58
C GLU A 144 -0.63 27.06 -0.21
N VAL A 145 -0.66 26.20 0.81
CA VAL A 145 -0.84 26.65 2.20
C VAL A 145 0.50 27.19 2.65
N SER A 146 0.79 28.43 2.25
CA SER A 146 1.94 29.16 2.77
C SER A 146 1.62 29.57 4.21
N PHE A 147 2.16 28.84 5.18
CA PHE A 147 2.19 29.33 6.54
C PHE A 147 3.27 30.39 6.65
N LEU A 148 2.91 31.67 6.53
CA LEU A 148 3.72 32.74 7.11
C LEU A 148 3.56 32.64 8.63
N ALA A 149 4.37 31.78 9.24
CA ALA A 149 4.45 31.64 10.68
C ALA A 149 4.89 33.00 11.28
N LYS A 150 3.92 33.82 11.67
CA LYS A 150 4.20 35.14 12.26
C LYS A 150 5.07 35.05 13.51
N ASN A 151 5.21 33.88 14.16
CA ASN A 151 6.04 33.70 15.36
C ASN A 151 6.65 32.29 15.58
N ASN A 152 6.56 31.34 14.63
CA ASN A 152 7.15 29.99 14.82
C ASN A 152 8.35 29.80 13.89
N VAL A 153 9.46 30.46 14.20
CA VAL A 153 10.75 30.16 13.56
C VAL A 153 11.33 28.98 14.30
N ILE A 154 11.38 27.81 13.67
CA ILE A 154 12.38 26.80 14.05
C ILE A 154 13.73 27.42 13.68
N LYS A 155 14.35 28.11 14.63
CA LYS A 155 15.66 28.72 14.44
C LYS A 155 16.72 27.69 14.79
N ILE A 156 17.30 27.08 13.76
CA ILE A 156 18.47 26.22 13.91
C ILE A 156 19.68 27.05 13.46
N THR A 157 20.60 27.30 14.38
CA THR A 157 21.83 28.03 14.11
C THR A 157 22.93 27.03 13.84
N PHE A 158 23.60 27.14 12.69
CA PHE A 158 24.80 26.38 12.37
C PHE A 158 26.00 27.31 12.47
N ASN A 159 27.13 26.78 12.95
CA ASN A 159 28.36 27.55 13.10
C ASN A 159 29.14 27.69 11.78
N ASP A 160 28.71 26.98 10.73
CA ASP A 160 29.32 26.98 9.41
C ASP A 160 28.27 26.73 8.31
N SER A 161 28.58 27.17 7.09
CA SER A 161 27.69 27.08 5.93
C SER A 161 27.52 25.67 5.36
N HIS A 162 28.45 24.74 5.61
CA HIS A 162 28.34 23.37 5.13
C HIS A 162 27.29 22.60 5.93
N SER A 163 27.25 22.79 7.26
CA SER A 163 26.26 22.21 8.15
C SER A 163 24.83 22.61 7.79
N MET A 164 24.63 23.81 7.23
CA MET A 164 23.33 24.26 6.73
C MET A 164 22.84 23.47 5.51
N GLU A 165 23.74 23.13 4.57
CA GLU A 165 23.36 22.35 3.38
C GLU A 165 22.95 20.92 3.74
N TYR A 166 23.70 20.28 4.64
CA TYR A 166 23.36 18.95 5.15
C TYR A 166 22.04 18.96 5.91
N ALA A 167 21.84 19.93 6.80
CA ALA A 167 20.59 20.07 7.51
C ALA A 167 19.40 20.31 6.57
N MET A 168 19.59 21.07 5.49
CA MET A 168 18.55 21.25 4.47
C MET A 168 18.20 19.95 3.75
N LYS A 169 19.20 19.10 3.43
CA LYS A 169 18.95 17.77 2.86
C LYS A 169 18.18 16.89 3.83
N ASP A 170 18.56 16.87 5.10
CA ASP A 170 17.91 16.07 6.14
C ASP A 170 16.48 16.53 6.43
N ILE A 171 16.26 17.85 6.53
CA ILE A 171 14.92 18.44 6.70
C ILE A 171 14.04 18.08 5.51
N ASN A 172 14.54 18.25 4.28
CA ASN A 172 13.79 17.87 3.08
C ASN A 172 13.46 16.37 3.07
N TYR A 173 14.40 15.52 3.45
CA TYR A 173 14.19 14.08 3.55
C TYR A 173 13.11 13.74 4.58
N LEU A 174 13.22 14.25 5.81
CA LEU A 174 12.27 14.00 6.88
C LEU A 174 10.87 14.51 6.55
N VAL A 175 10.77 15.70 5.95
CA VAL A 175 9.51 16.28 5.53
C VAL A 175 8.89 15.48 4.40
N ASN A 176 9.65 15.08 3.37
CA ASN A 176 9.11 14.26 2.27
C ASN A 176 8.74 12.84 2.69
N GLN A 177 9.41 12.26 3.68
CA GLN A 177 9.01 10.97 4.26
C GLN A 177 7.60 11.01 4.87
N LYS A 178 7.24 12.14 5.51
CA LYS A 178 5.95 12.32 6.17
C LYS A 178 4.89 12.94 5.25
N TYR A 179 5.31 13.81 4.35
CA TYR A 179 4.48 14.59 3.44
C TYR A 179 5.10 14.57 2.03
N PRO A 180 4.86 13.51 1.25
CA PRO A 180 5.42 13.40 -0.10
C PRO A 180 4.97 14.57 -0.98
N GLY A 181 5.93 15.29 -1.61
CA GLY A 181 5.65 16.43 -2.48
C GLY A 181 5.73 17.80 -1.80
N ALA A 182 6.04 17.86 -0.51
CA ALA A 182 6.24 19.13 0.19
C ALA A 182 7.56 19.80 -0.23
N ILE A 183 7.50 21.11 -0.49
CA ILE A 183 8.65 21.95 -0.84
C ILE A 183 9.09 22.72 0.41
N VAL A 184 10.34 22.55 0.85
CA VAL A 184 10.92 23.30 1.98
C VAL A 184 11.92 24.32 1.45
N THR A 185 11.60 25.60 1.59
CA THR A 185 12.50 26.71 1.24
C THR A 185 13.13 27.30 2.50
N ALA A 186 14.46 27.36 2.56
CA ALA A 186 15.16 28.18 3.55
C ALA A 186 15.60 29.49 2.91
N LYS A 187 15.41 30.60 3.63
CA LYS A 187 16.03 31.89 3.30
C LYS A 187 17.14 32.14 4.31
N GLY A 188 18.35 32.38 3.82
CA GLY A 188 19.40 32.98 4.64
C GLY A 188 18.96 34.38 5.07
N LEU A 189 19.23 34.73 6.32
CA LEU A 189 19.10 36.11 6.81
C LEU A 189 20.26 36.96 6.26
#